data_AF-A0A2G6P281-F1
#
_entry.id   AF-A0A2G6P281-F1
#
_cell.length_a   1.000
_cell.length_b   1.000
_cell.length_c   1.000
_cell.angle_alpha   90.00
_cell.angle_beta   90.00
_cell.angle_gamma   90.00
#
_symmetry.space_group_name_H-M   'P 1'
#
loop_
_entity.id
_entity.type
_entity.pdbx_description
1 polymer ?
#
loop_
_entity_poly.entity_id
_entity_poly.type
_entity_poly.pdbx_seq_one_letter_code
_entity_poly.pdbx_strand_id
1 'polypeptide(L)'
;MIEKGRIQKVDIGGMPSLFIQSHLIEKSFKQSDENIRLLSPFDNSIIHRDRIKQLFDFDYKLECYTPKEKRKYGYFCLPILFGDTFIGRMDCKAHRKEKRFEIIHLYIENQEIDIELWVRPFVDEVKRFSAFNGCESLKLTKVNPHKLNSTLKRLIIN
;
A
#
# COMPACT_ATOMS: atom_id res chain seq x y z
N MET A 1 17.25 22.99 -20.86
CA MET A 1 16.54 21.71 -21.13
C MET A 1 15.19 21.95 -21.81
N ILE A 2 14.39 22.91 -21.31
CA ILE A 2 13.12 23.36 -21.94
C ILE A 2 13.38 23.95 -23.33
N GLU A 3 14.24 24.96 -23.46
CA GLU A 3 14.59 25.59 -24.74
C GLU A 3 15.16 24.61 -25.79
N LYS A 4 15.74 23.49 -25.32
CA LYS A 4 16.27 22.42 -26.18
C LYS A 4 15.23 21.35 -26.51
N GLY A 5 13.96 21.55 -26.14
CA GLY A 5 12.84 20.63 -26.41
C GLY A 5 12.93 19.27 -25.70
N ARG A 6 13.84 19.09 -24.73
CA ARG A 6 14.06 17.80 -24.04
C ARG A 6 13.08 17.53 -22.91
N ILE A 7 12.54 18.60 -22.31
CA ILE A 7 11.51 18.55 -21.28
C ILE A 7 10.41 19.54 -21.63
N GLN A 8 9.17 19.20 -21.29
CA GLN A 8 7.99 20.04 -21.44
C GLN A 8 7.39 20.34 -20.07
N LYS A 9 6.90 21.56 -19.91
CA LYS A 9 6.07 21.94 -18.77
C LYS A 9 4.65 21.44 -19.05
N VAL A 10 4.07 20.71 -18.10
CA VAL A 10 2.70 20.20 -18.16
C VAL A 10 1.94 20.73 -16.96
N ASP A 11 0.78 21.31 -17.23
CA ASP A 11 -0.14 21.80 -16.22
C ASP A 11 -1.30 20.81 -16.08
N ILE A 12 -1.42 20.19 -14.91
CA ILE A 12 -2.49 19.25 -14.57
C ILE A 12 -3.38 19.93 -13.52
N GLY A 13 -4.69 19.93 -13.73
CA GLY A 13 -5.64 20.56 -12.82
C GLY A 13 -5.45 20.07 -11.38
N GLY A 14 -5.41 21.01 -10.43
CA GLY A 14 -5.19 20.69 -9.01
C GLY A 14 -3.75 20.35 -8.64
N MET A 15 -2.78 20.51 -9.55
CA MET A 15 -1.37 20.23 -9.31
C MET A 15 -0.43 21.40 -9.62
N PRO A 16 0.72 21.53 -8.92
CA PRO A 16 1.81 22.37 -9.40
C PRO A 16 2.28 21.90 -10.77
N SER A 17 2.75 22.84 -11.58
CA SER A 17 3.31 22.54 -12.89
C SER A 17 4.40 21.47 -12.80
N LEU A 18 4.28 20.45 -13.64
CA LEU A 18 5.23 19.36 -13.72
C LEU A 18 6.15 19.55 -14.94
N PHE A 19 7.37 19.03 -14.86
CA PHE A 19 8.27 18.96 -16.00
C PHE A 19 8.52 17.50 -16.35
N ILE A 20 8.12 17.10 -17.57
CA ILE A 20 8.26 15.74 -18.09
C ILE A 20 9.24 15.73 -19.25
N GLN A 21 9.92 14.60 -19.47
CA GLN A 21 10.72 14.44 -20.69
C GLN A 21 9.78 14.36 -21.90
N SER A 22 10.03 15.16 -22.93
CA SER A 22 9.08 15.36 -24.04
C SER A 22 8.66 14.06 -24.72
N HIS A 23 9.58 13.09 -24.84
CA HIS A 23 9.29 11.80 -25.48
C HIS A 23 8.40 10.86 -24.66
N LEU A 24 8.08 11.20 -23.40
CA LEU A 24 7.20 10.41 -22.55
C LEU A 24 5.75 10.88 -22.59
N ILE A 25 5.45 12.05 -23.17
CA ILE A 25 4.11 12.65 -23.08
C ILE A 25 3.05 11.87 -23.85
N GLU A 26 3.41 11.29 -25.00
CA GLU A 26 2.55 10.44 -25.83
C GLU A 26 2.73 8.95 -25.53
N LYS A 27 3.62 8.61 -24.59
CA LYS A 27 3.91 7.21 -24.29
C LYS A 27 2.79 6.62 -23.45
N SER A 28 2.07 5.67 -24.03
CA SER A 28 1.18 4.80 -23.26
C SER A 28 2.01 3.83 -22.42
N PHE A 29 1.66 3.72 -21.15
CA PHE A 29 2.22 2.70 -20.26
C PHE A 29 1.26 1.52 -20.21
N LYS A 30 1.82 0.31 -20.14
CA LYS A 30 1.00 -0.88 -19.94
C LYS A 30 0.23 -0.72 -18.63
N GLN A 31 -1.08 -0.97 -18.67
CA GLN A 31 -1.91 -0.94 -17.48
C GLN A 31 -1.35 -1.90 -16.43
N SER A 32 -1.39 -1.48 -15.17
CA SER A 32 -0.93 -2.32 -14.07
C SER A 32 -1.76 -3.59 -14.00
N ASP A 33 -1.10 -4.73 -13.85
CA ASP A 33 -1.80 -5.98 -13.54
C ASP A 33 -2.53 -5.82 -12.20
N GLU A 34 -3.70 -6.46 -12.05
CA GLU A 34 -4.56 -6.47 -10.85
C GLU A 34 -3.94 -7.28 -9.69
N ASN A 35 -2.69 -6.96 -9.36
CA ASN A 35 -1.90 -7.59 -8.32
C ASN A 35 -1.88 -6.73 -7.05
N ILE A 36 -1.64 -7.38 -5.92
CA ILE A 36 -1.39 -6.70 -4.65
C ILE A 36 0.12 -6.49 -4.45
N ARG A 37 0.46 -5.33 -3.90
CA ARG A 37 1.79 -5.00 -3.39
C ARG A 37 1.67 -4.43 -1.99
N LEU A 38 2.46 -4.98 -1.07
CA LEU A 38 2.66 -4.42 0.26
C LEU A 38 3.89 -3.52 0.23
N LEU A 39 3.69 -2.20 0.29
CA LEU A 39 4.77 -1.25 0.10
C LEU A 39 5.52 -1.01 1.41
N SER A 40 6.85 -1.09 1.32
CA SER A 40 7.72 -0.67 2.43
C SER A 40 7.52 0.81 2.73
N PRO A 41 7.57 1.26 3.99
CA PRO A 41 7.56 2.68 4.34
C PRO A 41 8.66 3.51 3.66
N PHE A 42 9.69 2.82 3.15
CA PHE A 42 10.84 3.39 2.47
C PHE A 42 10.81 3.16 0.94
N ASP A 43 9.68 2.72 0.40
CA ASP A 43 9.51 2.56 -1.04
C ASP A 43 9.50 3.93 -1.73
N ASN A 44 10.22 4.06 -2.85
CA ASN A 44 10.33 5.31 -3.61
C ASN A 44 8.98 5.81 -4.13
N SER A 45 8.01 4.92 -4.31
CA SER A 45 6.64 5.29 -4.66
C SER A 45 5.99 6.13 -3.56
N ILE A 46 6.21 5.80 -2.28
CA ILE A 46 5.48 6.40 -1.15
C ILE A 46 6.29 7.35 -0.26
N ILE A 47 7.61 7.43 -0.45
CA ILE A 47 8.49 8.23 0.40
C ILE A 47 8.17 9.74 0.36
N HIS A 48 7.60 10.23 -0.75
CA HIS A 48 7.15 11.60 -0.91
C HIS A 48 5.66 11.75 -0.52
N ARG A 49 5.40 11.96 0.77
CA ARG A 49 4.04 12.06 1.35
C ARG A 49 3.13 13.03 0.62
N ASP A 50 3.59 14.26 0.37
CA ASP A 50 2.74 15.29 -0.25
C ASP A 50 2.35 14.89 -1.67
N ARG A 51 3.26 14.24 -2.41
CA ARG A 51 3.00 13.75 -3.77
C ARG A 51 2.00 12.60 -3.77
N ILE A 52 2.12 11.66 -2.85
CA ILE A 52 1.16 10.56 -2.70
C ILE A 52 -0.24 11.11 -2.35
N LYS A 53 -0.32 12.03 -1.38
CA LYS A 53 -1.58 12.66 -1.01
C LYS A 53 -2.20 13.40 -2.20
N GLN A 54 -1.39 14.11 -2.97
CA GLN A 54 -1.87 14.86 -4.11
C GLN A 54 -2.32 13.96 -5.27
N LEU A 55 -1.60 12.87 -5.56
CA LEU A 55 -1.89 11.99 -6.69
C LEU A 55 -2.97 10.95 -6.40
N PHE A 56 -3.07 10.48 -5.16
CA PHE A 56 -3.89 9.32 -4.79
C PHE A 56 -4.82 9.59 -3.59
N ASP A 57 -4.87 10.82 -3.08
CA ASP A 57 -5.59 11.19 -1.85
C ASP A 57 -5.27 10.30 -0.63
N PHE A 58 -4.03 9.77 -0.58
CA PHE A 58 -3.63 8.79 0.42
C PHE A 58 -2.69 9.40 1.46
N ASP A 59 -3.20 9.82 2.62
CA ASP A 59 -2.35 10.40 3.68
C ASP A 59 -1.55 9.32 4.45
N TYR A 60 -0.36 9.01 3.97
CA TYR A 60 0.54 8.05 4.61
C TYR A 60 1.65 8.72 5.43
N LYS A 61 1.89 8.18 6.63
CA LYS A 61 3.01 8.54 7.49
C LYS A 61 3.50 7.31 8.25
N LEU A 62 4.82 7.11 8.28
CA LEU A 62 5.44 6.11 9.14
C LEU A 62 5.40 6.57 10.60
N GLU A 63 4.83 5.75 11.48
CA GLU A 63 4.61 6.10 12.89
C GLU A 63 5.56 5.36 13.85
N CYS A 64 6.67 4.79 13.36
CA CYS A 64 7.63 4.07 14.20
C CYS A 64 8.24 4.97 15.29
N TYR A 65 8.45 6.25 14.99
CA TYR A 65 8.91 7.27 15.93
C TYR A 65 7.80 7.90 16.76
N THR A 66 6.54 7.60 16.46
CA THR A 66 5.39 8.13 17.20
C THR A 66 5.17 7.27 18.46
N PRO A 67 4.97 7.87 19.65
CA PRO A 67 4.62 7.12 20.85
C PRO A 67 3.39 6.24 20.61
N LYS A 68 3.38 5.03 21.19
CA LYS A 68 2.36 4.00 20.92
C LYS A 68 0.92 4.52 20.99
N GLU A 69 0.60 5.28 22.04
CA GLU A 69 -0.74 5.82 22.30
C GLU A 69 -1.18 6.92 21.31
N LYS A 70 -0.25 7.51 20.55
CA LYS A 70 -0.51 8.55 19.55
C LYS A 70 -0.53 8.03 18.11
N ARG A 71 -0.30 6.74 17.89
CA ARG A 71 -0.29 6.12 16.56
C ARG A 71 -1.72 6.00 16.04
N LYS A 72 -1.95 6.37 14.78
CA LYS A 72 -3.23 6.19 14.11
C LYS A 72 -3.35 4.79 13.49
N TYR A 73 -2.27 4.31 12.87
CA TYR A 73 -2.30 3.09 12.08
C TYR A 73 -1.43 1.98 12.68
N GLY A 74 -0.24 2.30 13.18
CA GLY A 74 0.64 1.27 13.76
C GLY A 74 2.13 1.58 13.65
N TYR A 75 2.97 0.71 14.22
CA TYR A 75 4.41 0.98 14.30
C TYR A 75 5.10 0.93 12.93
N PHE A 76 4.80 -0.07 12.12
CA PHE A 76 5.43 -0.29 10.82
C PHE A 76 4.38 -0.68 9.79
N CYS A 77 3.44 0.25 9.59
CA CYS A 77 2.26 0.02 8.77
C CYS A 77 2.61 0.10 7.27
N LEU A 78 2.30 -0.95 6.52
CA LEU A 78 2.57 -1.07 5.08
C LEU A 78 1.34 -0.65 4.28
N PRO A 79 1.43 0.29 3.33
CA PRO A 79 0.34 0.53 2.38
C PRO A 79 0.07 -0.70 1.50
N ILE A 80 -1.22 -0.90 1.18
CA ILE A 80 -1.70 -1.96 0.31
C ILE A 80 -2.10 -1.32 -1.01
N LEU A 81 -1.35 -1.62 -2.06
CA LEU A 81 -1.61 -1.16 -3.42
C LEU A 81 -2.19 -2.31 -4.24
N PHE A 82 -3.35 -2.09 -4.85
CA PHE A 82 -4.00 -2.99 -5.79
C PHE A 82 -3.96 -2.35 -7.19
N GLY A 83 -3.16 -2.91 -8.09
CA GLY A 83 -2.85 -2.24 -9.36
C GLY A 83 -2.20 -0.87 -9.13
N ASP A 84 -2.95 0.19 -9.38
CA ASP A 84 -2.58 1.60 -9.18
C ASP A 84 -3.35 2.29 -8.05
N THR A 85 -4.20 1.54 -7.32
CA THR A 85 -5.11 2.10 -6.31
C THR A 85 -4.72 1.65 -4.91
N PHE A 86 -4.57 2.61 -3.98
CA PHE A 86 -4.38 2.30 -2.57
C PHE A 86 -5.70 1.85 -1.95
N ILE A 87 -5.72 0.61 -1.43
CA ILE A 87 -6.94 0.04 -0.84
C ILE A 87 -6.92 0.03 0.68
N GLY A 88 -5.76 0.20 1.29
CA GLY A 88 -5.65 0.12 2.73
C GLY A 88 -4.23 0.09 3.28
N ARG A 89 -4.12 -0.33 4.53
CA ARG A 89 -2.86 -0.39 5.30
C ARG A 89 -2.81 -1.62 6.19
N MET A 90 -1.62 -2.18 6.36
CA MET A 90 -1.38 -3.37 7.17
C MET A 90 -0.28 -3.11 8.21
N ASP A 91 -0.65 -3.00 9.49
CA ASP A 91 0.32 -3.02 10.58
C ASP A 91 0.63 -4.47 10.92
N CYS A 92 1.90 -4.85 10.78
CA CYS A 92 2.32 -6.24 10.91
C CYS A 92 3.64 -6.40 11.69
N LYS A 93 3.84 -7.59 12.23
CA LYS A 93 5.05 -7.97 12.95
C LYS A 93 5.41 -9.43 12.70
N ALA A 94 6.66 -9.67 12.30
CA ALA A 94 7.26 -11.00 12.28
C ALA A 94 7.85 -11.34 13.65
N HIS A 95 7.21 -12.25 14.37
CA HIS A 95 7.73 -12.82 15.62
C HIS A 95 8.68 -13.97 15.29
N ARG A 96 9.92 -13.63 14.91
CA ARG A 96 10.90 -14.58 14.36
C ARG A 96 11.20 -15.78 15.26
N LYS A 97 11.19 -15.60 16.60
CA LYS A 97 11.40 -16.70 17.56
C LYS A 97 10.29 -17.75 17.48
N GLU A 98 9.06 -17.32 17.22
CA GLU A 98 7.86 -18.18 17.11
C GLU A 98 7.57 -18.55 15.65
N LYS A 99 8.36 -18.07 14.70
CA LYS A 99 8.09 -18.11 13.25
C LYS A 99 6.63 -17.75 12.92
N ARG A 100 6.12 -16.72 13.58
CA ARG A 100 4.72 -16.28 13.44
C ARG A 100 4.65 -14.88 12.86
N PHE A 101 3.94 -14.72 11.76
CA PHE A 101 3.65 -13.41 11.17
C PHE A 101 2.29 -12.94 11.68
N GLU A 102 2.26 -11.81 12.36
CA GLU A 102 1.03 -11.22 12.88
C GLU A 102 0.68 -9.97 12.09
N ILE A 103 -0.51 -9.97 11.50
CA ILE A 103 -1.21 -8.77 11.08
C ILE A 103 -1.93 -8.24 12.32
N ILE A 104 -1.32 -7.24 12.97
CA ILE A 104 -1.82 -6.64 14.21
C ILE A 104 -3.12 -5.90 13.91
N HIS A 105 -3.11 -5.09 12.85
CA HIS A 105 -4.29 -4.38 12.39
C HIS A 105 -4.27 -4.23 10.86
N LEU A 106 -5.34 -4.69 10.23
CA LEU A 106 -5.61 -4.50 8.81
C LEU A 106 -6.68 -3.42 8.63
N TYR A 107 -6.36 -2.36 7.90
CA TYR A 107 -7.26 -1.28 7.54
C TYR A 107 -7.57 -1.41 6.04
N ILE A 108 -8.84 -1.63 5.69
CA ILE A 108 -9.35 -1.55 4.33
C ILE A 108 -10.12 -0.22 4.26
N GLU A 109 -9.56 0.73 3.53
CA GLU A 109 -10.02 2.12 3.52
C GLU A 109 -10.80 2.45 2.26
N ASN A 110 -10.39 1.90 1.12
CA ASN A 110 -11.20 1.94 -0.08
C ASN A 110 -12.19 0.77 -0.08
N GLN A 111 -13.47 1.09 0.10
CA GLN A 111 -14.57 0.12 0.11
C GLN A 111 -15.39 0.15 -1.18
N GLU A 112 -14.99 0.95 -2.17
CA GLU A 112 -15.65 1.06 -3.46
C GLU A 112 -15.25 -0.11 -4.39
N ILE A 113 -14.06 -0.67 -4.18
CA ILE A 113 -13.59 -1.84 -4.92
C ILE A 113 -14.17 -3.11 -4.28
N ASP A 114 -14.81 -3.93 -5.11
CA ASP A 114 -15.33 -5.22 -4.69
C ASP A 114 -14.21 -6.09 -4.08
N ILE A 115 -14.49 -6.66 -2.91
CA ILE A 115 -13.58 -7.55 -2.21
C ILE A 115 -13.17 -8.76 -3.05
N GLU A 116 -14.06 -9.24 -3.91
CA GLU A 116 -13.78 -10.41 -4.77
C GLU A 116 -12.61 -10.16 -5.74
N LEU A 117 -12.38 -8.91 -6.15
CA LEU A 117 -11.32 -8.55 -7.08
C LEU A 117 -9.93 -8.61 -6.44
N TRP A 118 -9.80 -8.25 -5.16
CA TRP A 118 -8.50 -8.08 -4.52
C TRP A 118 -8.20 -9.08 -3.41
N VAL A 119 -9.19 -9.75 -2.83
CA VAL A 119 -8.97 -10.56 -1.61
C VAL A 119 -8.05 -11.76 -1.85
N ARG A 120 -8.19 -12.44 -2.98
CA ARG A 120 -7.36 -13.58 -3.34
C ARG A 120 -5.89 -13.17 -3.56
N PRO A 121 -5.57 -12.21 -4.46
CA PRO A 121 -4.19 -11.77 -4.60
C PRO A 121 -3.63 -11.14 -3.32
N PHE A 122 -4.47 -10.56 -2.46
CA PHE A 122 -4.05 -10.05 -1.16
C PHE A 122 -3.60 -11.17 -0.21
N VAL A 123 -4.40 -12.24 -0.11
CA VAL A 123 -4.04 -13.41 0.71
C VAL A 123 -2.76 -14.06 0.20
N ASP A 124 -2.62 -14.22 -1.11
CA ASP A 124 -1.42 -14.78 -1.73
C ASP A 124 -0.17 -13.92 -1.43
N GLU A 125 -0.30 -12.59 -1.53
CA GLU A 125 0.77 -11.66 -1.21
C GLU A 125 1.13 -11.67 0.28
N VAL A 126 0.16 -11.77 1.19
CA VAL A 126 0.39 -11.92 2.63
C VAL A 126 1.14 -13.22 2.93
N LYS A 127 0.75 -14.34 2.32
CA LYS A 127 1.42 -15.64 2.48
C LYS A 127 2.86 -15.56 1.98
N ARG A 128 3.07 -14.97 0.81
CA ARG A 128 4.41 -14.73 0.25
C ARG A 128 5.27 -13.84 1.15
N PHE A 129 4.71 -12.76 1.67
CA PHE A 129 5.43 -11.83 2.54
C PHE A 129 5.73 -12.43 3.92
N SER A 130 4.84 -13.25 4.47
CA SER A 130 5.08 -14.04 5.68
C SER A 130 6.25 -15.01 5.49
N ALA A 131 6.25 -15.77 4.39
CA ALA A 131 7.32 -16.69 4.05
C ALA A 131 8.66 -15.96 3.86
N PHE A 132 8.66 -14.80 3.18
CA PHE A 132 9.85 -13.95 3.05
C PHE A 132 10.42 -13.51 4.41
N ASN A 133 9.56 -13.30 5.40
CA ASN A 133 9.97 -12.96 6.77
C ASN A 133 10.35 -14.19 7.63
N GLY A 134 10.42 -15.40 7.04
CA GLY A 134 10.77 -16.64 7.73
C GLY A 134 9.70 -17.11 8.71
N CYS A 135 8.43 -16.76 8.47
CA CYS A 135 7.31 -17.15 9.32
C CYS A 135 6.49 -18.27 8.67
N GLU A 136 6.10 -19.25 9.47
CA GLU A 136 5.37 -20.48 9.09
C GLU A 136 3.90 -20.42 9.48
N SER A 137 3.52 -19.52 10.38
CA SER A 137 2.13 -19.32 10.81
C SER A 137 1.69 -17.88 10.68
N LEU A 138 0.39 -17.70 10.41
CA LEU A 138 -0.26 -16.40 10.27
C LEU A 138 -1.24 -16.16 11.42
N LYS A 139 -1.26 -14.92 11.92
CA LYS A 139 -2.28 -14.44 12.87
C LYS A 139 -2.85 -13.12 12.38
N LEU A 140 -4.17 -13.02 12.30
CA LEU A 140 -4.87 -11.77 12.08
C LEU A 140 -5.60 -11.34 13.35
N THR A 141 -5.18 -10.23 13.93
CA THR A 141 -5.70 -9.74 15.22
C THR A 141 -6.93 -8.85 15.04
N LYS A 142 -6.78 -7.72 14.32
CA LYS A 142 -7.85 -6.73 14.13
C LYS A 142 -8.03 -6.37 12.66
N VAL A 143 -9.29 -6.14 12.28
CA VAL A 143 -9.70 -5.69 10.94
C VAL A 143 -10.62 -4.48 11.06
N ASN A 144 -10.37 -3.47 10.24
CA ASN A 144 -11.24 -2.33 10.02
C ASN A 144 -11.55 -2.21 8.52
N PRO A 145 -12.83 -2.09 8.09
CA PRO A 145 -14.04 -2.10 8.90
C PRO A 145 -14.36 -3.49 9.47
N HIS A 146 -15.04 -3.53 10.61
CA HIS A 146 -15.34 -4.78 11.33
C HIS A 146 -16.14 -5.80 10.49
N LYS A 147 -16.96 -5.34 9.53
CA LYS A 147 -17.75 -6.22 8.65
C LYS A 147 -16.91 -7.22 7.83
N LEU A 148 -15.64 -6.90 7.56
CA LEU A 148 -14.73 -7.76 6.80
C LEU A 148 -13.98 -8.78 7.67
N ASN A 149 -14.13 -8.70 8.99
CA ASN A 149 -13.33 -9.46 9.96
C ASN A 149 -13.48 -10.97 9.80
N SER A 150 -14.70 -11.49 9.70
CA SER A 150 -14.97 -12.93 9.55
C SER A 150 -14.41 -13.48 8.25
N THR A 151 -14.68 -12.79 7.13
CA THR A 151 -14.19 -13.17 5.79
C THR A 151 -12.66 -13.19 5.72
N LEU A 152 -12.00 -12.11 6.15
CA LEU A 152 -10.54 -12.00 6.07
C LEU A 152 -9.83 -12.94 7.05
N LYS A 153 -10.36 -13.14 8.26
CA LYS A 153 -9.80 -14.14 9.18
C LYS A 153 -9.85 -15.55 8.60
N ARG A 154 -11.00 -15.93 8.03
CA ARG A 154 -11.16 -17.23 7.38
C ARG A 154 -10.18 -17.41 6.23
N LEU A 155 -9.99 -16.41 5.37
CA LEU A 155 -9.17 -16.54 4.16
C LEU A 155 -7.66 -16.46 4.42
N ILE A 156 -7.24 -15.71 5.44
CA ILE A 156 -5.80 -15.51 5.74
C ILE A 156 -5.25 -16.62 6.64
N ILE A 157 -6.05 -17.10 7.60
CA ILE A 157 -5.60 -18.07 8.61
C ILE A 157 -5.77 -19.52 8.11
N ASN A 158 -6.68 -19.77 7.16
CA ASN A 158 -6.79 -21.07 6.47
C ASN A 158 -5.74 -21.22 5.36
#